data_AF-A0A976QB82-F1
#
_entry.id   AF-A0A976QB82-F1
#
_cell.length_a   1.000
_cell.length_b   1.000
_cell.length_c   1.000
_cell.angle_alpha   90.00
_cell.angle_beta   90.00
_cell.angle_gamma   90.00
#
_symmetry.space_group_name_H-M   'P 1'
#
loop_
_entity.id
_entity.type
_entity.pdbx_description
1 polymer ?
#
loop_
_entity_poly.entity_id
_entity_poly.type
_entity_poly.pdbx_seq_one_letter_code
_entity_poly.pdbx_strand_id
1 'polypeptide(L)'
;MSNGQSITLENPNGGLSHLTSGPGILSASVAEEDREQTICTAQPGTHGTIEEQQVIDLLSYVKIKITDGECEGKTGWTSKTNIKPGA
;
A
#
# COMPACT_ATOMS: atom_id res chain seq x y z
N MET A 1 4.38 -9.37 -10.63
CA MET A 1 3.69 -9.30 -9.33
C MET A 1 2.37 -10.02 -9.42
N SER A 2 2.14 -10.97 -8.51
CA SER A 2 0.95 -11.83 -8.42
C SER A 2 0.47 -11.93 -6.98
N ASN A 3 -0.77 -12.40 -6.78
CA ASN A 3 -1.27 -12.67 -5.43
C ASN A 3 -0.42 -13.77 -4.77
N GLY A 4 -0.27 -13.68 -3.44
CA GLY A 4 0.63 -14.53 -2.64
C GLY A 4 2.10 -14.13 -2.71
N GLN A 5 2.49 -13.16 -3.54
CA GLN A 5 3.88 -12.73 -3.62
C GLN A 5 4.27 -11.85 -2.43
N SER A 6 5.42 -12.12 -1.84
CA SER A 6 6.07 -11.24 -0.86
C SER A 6 6.59 -9.96 -1.52
N ILE A 7 6.40 -8.85 -0.84
CA ILE A 7 6.78 -7.51 -1.30
C ILE A 7 7.40 -6.70 -0.16
N THR A 8 8.05 -5.62 -0.56
CA THR A 8 8.51 -4.57 0.35
C THR A 8 7.87 -3.25 -0.06
N LEU A 9 7.39 -2.49 0.90
CA LEU A 9 6.87 -1.14 0.71
C LEU A 9 8.02 -0.15 0.58
N GLU A 10 8.02 0.59 -0.52
CA GLU A 10 8.97 1.64 -0.80
C GLU A 10 8.30 2.72 -1.65
N ASN A 11 8.05 3.88 -1.05
CA ASN A 11 7.53 5.03 -1.77
C ASN A 11 8.64 5.59 -2.69
N PRO A 12 8.45 5.63 -4.02
CA PRO A 12 9.49 6.08 -4.95
C PRO A 12 9.85 7.56 -4.78
N ASN A 13 8.97 8.36 -4.16
CA ASN A 13 9.24 9.75 -3.82
C ASN A 13 9.98 9.91 -2.48
N GLY A 14 10.29 8.80 -1.80
CA GLY A 14 10.80 8.78 -0.43
C GLY A 14 9.68 8.96 0.61
N GLY A 15 10.04 8.75 1.88
CA GLY A 15 9.11 8.86 2.99
C GLY A 15 8.18 7.66 3.15
N LEU A 16 7.09 7.85 3.89
CA LEU A 16 6.21 6.76 4.30
C LEU A 16 5.31 6.26 3.15
N SER A 17 4.88 5.01 3.24
CA SER A 17 3.89 4.41 2.34
C SER A 17 2.54 4.32 3.02
N HIS A 18 1.50 4.84 2.38
CA HIS A 18 0.15 4.80 2.94
C HIS A 18 -0.59 3.54 2.53
N LEU A 19 -1.38 3.02 3.47
CA LEU A 19 -2.36 1.96 3.29
C LEU A 19 -3.75 2.52 3.52
N THR A 20 -4.64 2.32 2.55
CA THR A 20 -6.02 2.81 2.61
C THR A 20 -7.05 1.69 2.62
N SER A 21 -8.28 2.00 3.03
CA SER A 21 -9.40 1.06 3.04
C SER A 21 -9.85 0.61 1.65
N GLY A 22 -9.55 1.39 0.62
CA GLY A 22 -9.85 1.11 -0.78
C GLY A 22 -8.78 1.65 -1.74
N PRO A 23 -8.74 1.13 -2.97
CA PRO A 23 -7.82 1.60 -4.01
C PRO A 23 -8.18 3.02 -4.49
N GLY A 24 -7.18 3.81 -4.88
CA GLY A 24 -7.39 5.14 -5.48
C GLY A 24 -7.75 6.28 -4.53
N ILE A 25 -7.89 6.02 -3.23
CA ILE A 25 -8.32 7.01 -2.23
C ILE A 25 -7.29 8.12 -1.98
N LEU A 26 -5.99 7.86 -2.15
CA LEU A 26 -4.98 8.90 -1.98
C LEU A 26 -4.74 9.63 -3.30
N SER A 27 -5.56 10.64 -3.54
CA SER A 27 -5.24 11.72 -4.48
C SER A 27 -4.13 12.61 -3.89
N ALA A 28 -3.34 13.26 -4.74
CA ALA A 28 -2.21 14.14 -4.37
C ALA A 28 -2.60 15.35 -3.49
N SER A 29 -3.89 15.53 -3.23
CA SER A 29 -4.46 16.53 -2.32
C SER A 29 -5.24 15.74 -1.29
N VAL A 30 -4.64 15.44 -0.13
CA VAL A 30 -5.36 14.84 1.00
C VAL A 30 -6.43 15.84 1.44
N ALA A 31 -7.66 15.65 0.97
CA ALA A 31 -8.81 16.27 1.62
C ALA A 31 -8.93 15.66 3.02
N GLU A 32 -9.44 16.41 4.00
CA GLU A 32 -9.59 15.91 5.38
C GLU A 32 -10.41 14.59 5.43
N GLU A 33 -11.36 14.39 4.51
CA GLU A 33 -12.15 13.16 4.35
C GLU A 33 -11.30 11.92 3.97
N ASP A 34 -10.19 12.08 3.24
CA ASP A 34 -9.33 10.93 2.85
C ASP A 34 -8.48 10.43 4.03
N ARG A 35 -8.32 11.22 5.10
CA ARG A 35 -7.58 10.79 6.30
C ARG A 35 -8.33 9.72 7.07
N GLU A 36 -9.65 9.75 7.08
CA GLU A 36 -10.50 8.73 7.74
C GLU A 36 -10.40 7.36 7.06
N GLN A 37 -9.84 7.32 5.84
CA GLN A 37 -9.69 6.12 5.04
C GLN A 37 -8.27 5.54 5.10
N THR A 38 -7.37 6.15 5.88
CA THR A 38 -6.02 5.63 6.13
C THR A 38 -6.05 4.54 7.20
N ILE A 39 -5.62 3.34 6.84
CA ILE A 39 -5.48 2.18 7.75
C ILE A 39 -4.14 2.24 8.50
N CYS A 40 -3.08 2.59 7.78
CA CYS A 40 -1.75 2.71 8.35
C CYS A 40 -0.84 3.54 7.45
N THR A 41 0.24 4.04 8.03
CA THR A 41 1.35 4.64 7.30
C THR A 41 2.61 3.87 7.66
N ALA A 42 3.13 3.10 6.70
CA ALA A 42 4.26 2.19 6.90
C ALA A 42 5.60 2.84 6.56
N GLN A 43 6.64 2.45 7.28
CA GLN A 43 8.00 2.87 7.00
C GLN A 43 8.52 2.24 5.69
N PRO A 44 9.46 2.89 4.99
CA PRO A 44 10.21 2.23 3.92
C PRO A 44 10.84 0.93 4.43
N GLY A 45 10.76 -0.14 3.63
CA GLY A 45 11.30 -1.44 4.02
C GLY A 45 10.30 -2.37 4.72
N THR A 46 9.09 -1.90 5.04
CA THR A 46 8.03 -2.78 5.59
C THR A 46 7.65 -3.87 4.60
N HIS A 47 7.56 -5.10 5.07
CA HIS A 47 7.24 -6.30 4.29
C HIS A 47 5.75 -6.60 4.32
N GLY A 48 5.28 -7.23 3.25
CA GLY A 48 3.92 -7.73 3.18
C GLY A 48 3.71 -8.74 2.07
N THR A 49 2.48 -9.20 1.92
CA THR A 49 2.07 -10.13 0.88
C THR A 49 0.91 -9.55 0.09
N ILE A 50 0.94 -9.68 -1.24
CA ILE A 50 -0.17 -9.26 -2.11
C ILE A 50 -1.34 -10.23 -1.92
N GLU A 51 -2.50 -9.72 -1.53
CA GLU A 51 -3.74 -10.49 -1.44
C GLU A 51 -4.60 -10.31 -2.70
N GLU A 52 -4.65 -9.08 -3.20
CA GLU A 52 -5.53 -8.70 -4.31
C GLU A 52 -4.87 -7.62 -5.16
N GLN A 53 -5.28 -7.52 -6.43
CA GLN A 53 -4.84 -6.48 -7.36
C GLN A 53 -6.03 -5.92 -8.09
N GLN A 54 -6.04 -4.61 -8.29
CA GLN A 54 -7.09 -3.91 -9.02
C GLN A 54 -6.49 -2.80 -9.87
N VAL A 55 -7.05 -2.59 -11.05
CA VAL A 55 -6.74 -1.43 -11.90
C VAL A 55 -7.93 -0.49 -11.83
N ILE A 56 -7.68 0.78 -11.50
CA ILE A 56 -8.66 1.85 -11.57
C ILE A 56 -8.13 2.88 -12.56
N ASP A 57 -8.92 3.12 -13.60
CA ASP A 57 -8.53 3.90 -14.77
C ASP A 57 -7.21 3.40 -15.39
N LEU A 58 -6.11 4.10 -15.13
CA LEU A 58 -4.77 3.78 -15.64
C LEU A 58 -3.79 3.39 -14.52
N LEU A 59 -4.25 3.37 -13.27
CA LEU A 59 -3.40 3.14 -12.09
C LEU A 59 -3.64 1.75 -11.53
N SER A 60 -2.53 1.05 -11.25
CA SER A 60 -2.55 -0.28 -10.65
C SER A 60 -2.41 -0.17 -9.14
N TYR A 61 -3.33 -0.79 -8.41
CA TYR A 61 -3.34 -0.87 -6.96
C TYR A 61 -3.21 -2.33 -6.52
N VAL A 62 -2.66 -2.49 -5.33
CA VAL A 62 -2.52 -3.79 -4.68
C VAL A 62 -3.08 -3.69 -3.27
N LYS A 63 -3.84 -4.71 -2.87
CA LYS A 63 -4.18 -4.93 -1.48
C LYS A 63 -3.10 -5.81 -0.89
N ILE A 64 -2.49 -5.34 0.19
CA ILE A 64 -1.40 -6.06 0.85
C ILE A 64 -1.73 -6.28 2.32
N LYS A 65 -1.33 -7.44 2.82
CA LYS A 65 -1.28 -7.75 4.24
C LYS A 65 0.14 -7.54 4.73
N ILE A 66 0.32 -6.71 5.74
CA ILE A 66 1.63 -6.39 6.31
C ILE A 66 2.06 -7.47 7.29
N THR A 67 3.33 -7.83 7.23
CA THR A 67 3.89 -8.96 7.99
C THR A 67 4.92 -8.56 9.04
N ASP A 68 5.28 -7.27 9.13
CA ASP A 68 6.23 -6.76 10.12
C ASP A 68 6.00 -5.27 10.44
N GLY A 69 6.71 -4.78 11.45
CA GLY A 69 6.71 -3.38 11.87
C GLY A 69 5.40 -2.91 12.50
N GLU A 70 5.22 -1.59 12.58
CA GLU A 70 4.09 -0.97 13.30
C GLU A 70 2.71 -1.23 12.63
N CYS A 71 2.73 -1.60 11.35
CA CYS A 71 1.52 -1.94 10.61
C CYS A 71 1.26 -3.46 10.54
N GLU A 72 2.03 -4.28 11.25
CA GLU A 72 1.90 -5.75 11.22
C GLU A 72 0.44 -6.21 11.43
N GLY A 73 0.01 -7.17 10.62
CA GLY A 73 -1.34 -7.73 10.66
C GLY A 73 -2.41 -6.87 10.00
N LYS A 74 -2.13 -5.59 9.72
CA LYS A 74 -3.04 -4.72 8.98
C LYS A 74 -3.05 -5.09 7.50
N THR A 75 -4.20 -4.85 6.88
CA THR A 75 -4.40 -5.08 5.44
C THR A 75 -4.97 -3.81 4.83
N GLY A 76 -4.41 -3.38 3.70
CA GLY A 76 -4.89 -2.17 3.03
C GLY A 76 -4.40 -2.07 1.59
N TRP A 77 -4.94 -1.10 0.88
CA TRP A 77 -4.61 -0.81 -0.51
C TRP A 77 -3.47 0.20 -0.59
N THR A 78 -2.59 0.02 -1.57
CA THR A 78 -1.59 1.01 -1.96
C THR A 78 -1.36 0.96 -3.47
N SER A 79 -0.70 1.98 -4.01
CA SER A 79 -0.28 1.96 -5.41
C SER A 79 0.76 0.87 -5.62
N LYS A 80 0.67 0.12 -6.72
CA LYS A 80 1.68 -0.86 -7.13
C LYS A 80 3.06 -0.22 -7.34
N THR A 81 3.11 1.10 -7.56
CA THR A 81 4.37 1.87 -7.65
C THR A 81 5.09 2.01 -6.30
N ASN A 82 4.38 1.82 -5.18
CA ASN A 82 4.93 1.93 -3.83
C ASN A 82 5.43 0.59 -3.29
N ILE A 83 5.51 -0.46 -4.13
CA ILE A 83 5.99 -1.77 -3.72
C ILE A 83 7.05 -2.29 -4.66
N LYS A 84 7.96 -3.10 -4.11
CA LYS A 84 8.96 -3.88 -4.85
C LYS A 84 8.79 -5.37 -4.56
N PRO A 85 9.18 -6.27 -5.47
CA PRO A 85 9.27 -7.69 -5.16
C PRO A 85 10.16 -7.88 -3.93
N GLY A 86 9.66 -8.58 -2.92
CA GLY A 86 10.46 -8.99 -1.77
C GLY A 86 11.48 -10.04 -2.21
N ALA A 87 12.67 -9.98 -1.64
CA ALA A 87 13.68 -11.03 -1.77
C ALA A 87 13.34 -12.23 -0.87
#